data_AF-A0A382MYA4-F1
#
_entry.id   AF-A0A382MYA4-F1
#
_cell.length_a   1.000
_cell.length_b   1.000
_cell.length_c   1.000
_cell.angle_alpha   90.00
_cell.angle_beta   90.00
_cell.angle_gamma   90.00
#
_symmetry.space_group_name_H-M   'P 1'
#
loop_
_entity.id
_entity.type
_entity.pdbx_description
1 polymer ?
#
loop_
_entity_poly.entity_id
_entity_poly.type
_entity_poly.pdbx_seq_one_letter_code
_entity_poly.pdbx_strand_id
1 'polypeptide(L)'
;GDGASSKGSDLASSGGASTAKASPRRVAKKAPARKVSKAALTADPEIKTLIDETATVTELIRKATPRIKNLAKKQAAQNWARRGSRAFLRSLNNIQGQDKAVKLVEAKQKLEEVRKLLE
;
A
#
# COMPACT_ATOMS: atom_id res chain seq x y z
N GLY A 1 -29.70 55.65 0.41
CA GLY A 1 -31.05 55.25 0.01
C GLY A 1 -31.01 53.81 -0.41
N ASP A 2 -31.73 52.94 0.30
CA ASP A 2 -33.02 52.38 -0.14
C ASP A 2 -32.73 51.02 -0.83
N GLY A 3 -32.93 49.83 -0.23
CA GLY A 3 -33.95 49.46 0.73
C GLY A 3 -35.29 49.25 0.02
N ALA A 4 -35.56 48.03 -0.48
CA ALA A 4 -36.94 47.56 -0.66
C ALA A 4 -36.99 46.05 -0.97
N SER A 5 -37.46 45.31 0.02
CA SER A 5 -38.13 44.02 -0.14
C SER A 5 -39.40 44.19 -0.96
N SER A 6 -39.73 43.21 -1.80
CA SER A 6 -41.10 43.02 -2.29
C SER A 6 -41.61 41.63 -1.94
N LYS A 7 -42.85 41.67 -1.46
CA LYS A 7 -43.58 40.73 -0.62
C LYS A 7 -44.57 39.94 -1.49
N GLY A 8 -44.69 38.66 -1.17
CA GLY A 8 -45.90 37.80 -1.19
C GLY A 8 -46.93 37.90 -2.31
N SER A 9 -47.32 36.74 -2.83
CA SER A 9 -48.71 36.44 -3.19
C SER A 9 -48.92 34.93 -3.08
N ASP A 10 -49.55 34.50 -1.97
CA ASP A 10 -50.27 33.25 -1.85
C ASP A 10 -51.30 33.10 -2.98
N LEU A 11 -51.49 31.89 -3.50
CA LEU A 11 -52.78 31.19 -3.55
C LEU A 11 -52.68 29.87 -4.34
N ALA A 12 -53.28 28.85 -3.76
CA ALA A 12 -53.23 27.45 -4.12
C ALA A 12 -53.92 27.11 -5.44
N SER A 13 -53.41 26.08 -6.11
CA SER A 13 -54.28 25.08 -6.75
C SER A 13 -53.59 23.73 -6.82
N SER A 14 -54.27 22.79 -6.18
CA SER A 14 -54.12 21.34 -6.25
C SER A 14 -53.92 20.81 -7.66
N GLY A 15 -53.06 19.80 -7.82
CA GLY A 15 -53.01 18.99 -9.04
C GLY A 15 -51.69 18.26 -9.15
N GLY A 16 -51.68 16.97 -8.86
CA GLY A 16 -50.48 16.16 -8.73
C GLY A 16 -49.64 16.06 -10.00
N ALA A 17 -48.33 16.00 -9.80
CA ALA A 17 -47.41 15.13 -10.54
C ALA A 17 -46.06 15.21 -9.85
N SER A 18 -45.66 14.15 -9.18
CA SER A 18 -44.31 13.98 -8.62
C SER A 18 -43.28 14.05 -9.74
N THR A 19 -42.71 15.24 -9.97
CA THR A 19 -41.55 15.41 -10.85
C THR A 19 -40.30 14.94 -10.10
N ALA A 20 -40.13 13.62 -10.02
CA ALA A 20 -38.85 13.03 -9.67
C ALA A 20 -37.86 13.34 -10.79
N LYS A 21 -37.16 14.48 -10.69
CA LYS A 21 -36.00 14.79 -11.52
C LYS A 21 -34.97 13.69 -11.32
N ALA A 22 -34.88 12.78 -12.28
CA ALA A 22 -33.80 11.81 -12.37
C ALA A 22 -32.47 12.57 -12.37
N SER A 23 -31.72 12.46 -11.29
CA SER A 23 -30.36 12.97 -11.22
C SER A 23 -29.53 12.24 -12.29
N PRO A 24 -28.83 12.93 -13.20
CA PRO A 24 -27.99 12.26 -14.17
C PRO A 24 -26.84 11.58 -13.41
N ARG A 25 -26.88 10.24 -13.36
CA ARG A 25 -25.82 9.40 -12.83
C ARG A 25 -24.56 9.69 -13.63
N ARG A 26 -23.59 10.41 -13.05
CA ARG A 26 -22.27 10.63 -13.68
C ARG A 26 -21.68 9.25 -13.97
N VAL A 27 -21.70 8.86 -15.24
CA VAL A 27 -21.01 7.67 -15.73
C VAL A 27 -19.53 7.96 -15.56
N ALA A 28 -18.93 7.39 -14.51
CA ALA A 28 -17.48 7.40 -14.36
C ALA A 28 -16.89 6.69 -15.59
N LYS A 29 -16.24 7.45 -16.47
CA LYS A 29 -15.48 6.92 -17.60
C LYS A 29 -14.48 5.91 -17.01
N LYS A 30 -14.69 4.64 -17.33
CA LYS A 30 -13.86 3.52 -16.90
C LYS A 30 -12.45 3.78 -17.43
N ALA A 31 -11.55 4.19 -16.54
CA ALA A 31 -10.14 4.35 -16.88
C ALA A 31 -9.63 3.01 -17.45
N PRO A 32 -8.87 3.01 -18.55
CA PRO A 32 -8.31 1.77 -19.08
C PRO A 32 -7.49 1.11 -17.98
N ALA A 33 -7.77 -0.17 -17.71
CA ALA A 33 -7.01 -0.96 -16.77
C ALA A 33 -5.55 -0.93 -17.22
N ARG A 34 -4.72 -0.17 -16.48
CA ARG A 34 -3.29 -0.09 -16.69
C ARG A 34 -2.79 -1.52 -16.59
N LYS A 35 -2.43 -2.13 -17.73
CA LYS A 35 -1.79 -3.44 -17.79
C LYS A 35 -0.51 -3.31 -16.98
N VAL A 36 -0.55 -3.74 -15.73
CA VAL A 36 0.65 -3.89 -14.92
C VAL A 36 1.34 -5.08 -15.54
N SER A 37 2.32 -4.83 -16.41
CA SER A 37 3.21 -5.87 -16.90
C SER A 37 3.65 -6.66 -15.68
N LYS A 38 3.31 -7.95 -15.65
CA LYS A 38 3.73 -8.89 -14.62
C LYS A 38 5.25 -8.80 -14.61
N ALA A 39 5.79 -8.03 -13.66
CA ALA A 39 7.23 -7.86 -13.52
C ALA A 39 7.82 -9.27 -13.54
N ALA A 40 8.73 -9.49 -14.49
CA ALA A 40 9.29 -10.79 -14.80
C ALA A 40 9.61 -11.51 -13.49
N LEU A 41 8.92 -12.62 -13.27
CA LEU A 41 9.10 -13.46 -12.10
C LEU A 41 10.60 -13.78 -12.05
N THR A 42 11.24 -13.35 -10.96
CA THR A 42 12.67 -13.44 -10.70
C THR A 42 13.26 -14.77 -11.19
N ALA A 43 13.88 -14.77 -12.38
CA ALA A 43 14.55 -15.94 -12.95
C ALA A 43 15.91 -16.19 -12.29
N ASP A 44 16.37 -15.25 -11.48
CA ASP A 44 17.65 -15.33 -10.80
C ASP A 44 17.57 -16.20 -9.53
N PRO A 45 18.39 -17.26 -9.43
CA PRO A 45 18.33 -18.18 -8.29
C PRO A 45 18.75 -17.50 -6.98
N GLU A 46 19.67 -16.54 -7.01
CA GLU A 46 20.17 -15.87 -5.81
C GLU A 46 19.12 -14.90 -5.23
N ILE A 47 18.46 -14.13 -6.09
CA ILE A 47 17.35 -13.26 -5.66
C ILE A 47 16.19 -14.14 -5.14
N LYS A 48 15.92 -15.30 -5.75
CA LYS A 48 14.90 -16.24 -5.25
C LYS A 48 15.24 -16.75 -3.85
N THR A 49 16.47 -17.20 -3.61
CA THR A 49 16.93 -17.63 -2.29
C THR A 49 16.75 -16.51 -1.25
N LEU A 50 17.11 -15.27 -1.59
CA LEU A 50 16.91 -14.13 -0.68
C LEU A 50 15.45 -13.84 -0.36
N ILE A 51 14.54 -14.04 -1.32
CA ILE A 51 13.09 -13.91 -1.09
C ILE A 51 12.62 -14.95 -0.07
N ASP A 52 13.04 -16.21 -0.23
CA ASP A 52 12.67 -17.31 0.67
C ASP A 52 13.26 -17.11 2.08
N GLU A 53 14.52 -16.67 2.16
CA GLU A 53 15.16 -16.30 3.43
C GLU A 53 14.43 -15.12 4.10
N THR A 54 14.03 -14.11 3.33
CA THR A 54 13.26 -12.97 3.85
C THR A 54 11.94 -13.43 4.45
N ALA A 55 11.23 -14.33 3.76
CA ALA A 55 9.97 -14.87 4.27
C ALA A 55 10.18 -15.60 5.61
N THR A 56 11.23 -16.42 5.68
CA THR A 56 11.63 -17.16 6.89
C THR A 56 11.96 -16.22 8.04
N VAL A 57 12.83 -15.22 7.81
CA VAL A 57 13.22 -14.24 8.83
C VAL A 57 12.01 -13.42 9.30
N THR A 58 11.13 -13.00 8.38
CA THR A 58 9.90 -12.28 8.75
C THR A 58 8.95 -13.14 9.58
N GLU A 59 8.89 -14.44 9.35
CA GLU A 59 8.09 -15.35 10.19
C GLU A 59 8.71 -15.50 11.59
N LEU A 60 10.03 -15.70 11.68
CA LEU A 60 10.74 -15.74 12.96
C LEU A 60 10.55 -14.45 13.76
N ILE A 61 10.64 -13.29 13.09
CA ILE A 61 10.37 -12.00 13.70
C ILE A 61 8.94 -11.92 14.22
N ARG A 62 7.94 -12.36 13.46
CA ARG A 62 6.55 -12.36 13.94
C ARG A 62 6.37 -13.20 15.21
N LYS A 63 7.04 -14.36 15.30
CA LYS A 63 7.01 -15.25 16.47
C LYS A 63 7.78 -14.68 17.67
N ALA A 64 8.93 -14.05 17.43
CA ALA A 64 9.80 -13.52 18.47
C ALA A 64 9.35 -12.15 19.01
N THR A 65 8.79 -11.29 18.16
CA THR A 65 8.32 -9.93 18.49
C THR A 65 7.59 -9.80 19.84
N PRO A 66 6.59 -10.63 20.19
CA PRO A 66 5.92 -10.51 21.49
C PRO A 66 6.83 -10.80 22.69
N ARG A 67 7.91 -11.58 22.49
CA ARG A 67 8.88 -11.99 23.53
C ARG A 67 10.05 -11.01 23.69
N ILE A 68 10.25 -10.10 22.73
CA ILE A 68 11.32 -9.09 22.79
C ILE A 68 11.02 -8.09 23.91
N LYS A 69 11.90 -8.03 24.92
CA LYS A 69 11.79 -7.10 26.05
C LYS A 69 12.25 -5.67 25.70
N ASN A 70 13.24 -5.55 24.82
CA ASN A 70 13.76 -4.25 24.40
C ASN A 70 12.74 -3.55 23.47
N LEU A 71 12.25 -2.38 23.88
CA LEU A 71 11.21 -1.65 23.16
C LEU A 71 11.64 -1.23 21.75
N ALA A 72 12.87 -0.74 21.59
CA ALA A 72 13.39 -0.29 20.29
C ALA A 72 13.51 -1.47 19.31
N LYS A 73 14.10 -2.59 19.76
CA LYS A 73 14.16 -3.82 18.96
C LYS A 73 12.76 -4.33 18.61
N LYS A 74 11.83 -4.30 19.56
CA LYS A 74 10.43 -4.71 19.34
C LYS A 74 9.73 -3.85 18.30
N GLN A 75 9.89 -2.53 18.36
CA GLN A 75 9.33 -1.62 17.36
C GLN A 75 9.96 -1.83 15.97
N ALA A 76 11.28 -2.00 15.90
CA ALA A 76 11.98 -2.30 14.64
C ALA A 76 11.46 -3.62 14.03
N ALA A 77 11.35 -4.67 14.84
CA ALA A 77 10.80 -5.97 14.46
C ALA A 77 9.35 -5.87 13.94
N GLN A 78 8.49 -5.11 14.64
CA GLN A 78 7.12 -4.85 14.20
C GLN A 78 7.06 -4.07 12.89
N ASN A 79 7.87 -3.02 12.75
CA ASN A 79 7.93 -2.20 11.54
C ASN A 79 8.42 -3.02 10.34
N TRP A 80 9.42 -3.89 10.56
CA TRP A 80 9.86 -4.86 9.56
C TRP A 80 8.72 -5.76 9.11
N ALA A 81 8.05 -6.44 10.06
CA ALA A 81 6.97 -7.37 9.75
C ALA A 81 5.77 -6.70 9.04
N ARG A 82 5.46 -5.44 9.37
CA ARG A 82 4.29 -4.72 8.79
C ARG A 82 4.57 -4.11 7.43
N ARG A 83 5.75 -3.51 7.24
CA ARG A 83 6.07 -2.70 6.05
C ARG A 83 7.44 -3.02 5.45
N GLY A 84 8.45 -3.23 6.29
CA GLY A 84 9.84 -3.43 5.85
C GLY A 84 10.02 -4.62 4.92
N SER A 85 9.46 -5.79 5.28
CA SER A 85 9.56 -7.01 4.47
C SER A 85 8.96 -6.83 3.07
N ARG A 86 7.79 -6.21 2.96
CA ARG A 86 7.12 -5.95 1.67
C ARG A 86 7.92 -4.99 0.79
N ALA A 87 8.50 -3.95 1.39
CA ALA A 87 9.35 -3.00 0.66
C ALA A 87 10.65 -3.68 0.19
N PHE A 88 11.26 -4.51 1.03
CA PHE A 88 12.46 -5.27 0.73
C PHE A 88 12.23 -6.27 -0.41
N LEU A 89 11.16 -7.08 -0.34
CA LEU A 89 10.79 -8.02 -1.40
C LEU A 89 10.52 -7.32 -2.74
N ARG A 90 9.90 -6.13 -2.72
CA ARG A 90 9.72 -5.33 -3.93
C ARG A 90 11.06 -4.85 -4.49
N SER A 91 11.99 -4.45 -3.62
CA SER A 91 13.35 -4.07 -4.03
C SER A 91 14.06 -5.23 -4.70
N LEU A 92 14.04 -6.43 -4.09
CA LEU A 92 14.62 -7.65 -4.64
C LEU A 92 14.09 -7.98 -6.04
N ASN A 93 12.77 -7.94 -6.22
CA ASN A 93 12.15 -8.21 -7.53
C ASN A 93 12.48 -7.16 -8.60
N ASN A 94 12.96 -5.97 -8.21
CA ASN A 94 13.38 -4.91 -9.11
C ASN A 94 14.89 -4.89 -9.35
N ILE A 95 15.67 -5.80 -8.75
CA ILE A 95 17.12 -5.88 -8.99
C ILE A 95 17.34 -6.40 -10.41
N GLN A 96 17.84 -5.52 -11.28
CA GLN A 96 18.19 -5.81 -12.66
C GLN A 96 19.38 -4.92 -13.07
N GLY A 97 20.07 -5.31 -14.15
CA GLY A 97 21.15 -4.53 -14.75
C GLY A 97 22.52 -4.70 -14.09
N GLN A 98 23.44 -3.76 -14.37
CA GLN A 98 24.85 -3.85 -13.99
C GLN A 98 25.09 -3.76 -12.48
N ASP A 99 24.21 -3.10 -11.72
CA ASP A 99 24.36 -2.94 -10.26
C ASP A 99 23.82 -4.13 -9.45
N LYS A 100 23.44 -5.23 -10.11
CA LYS A 100 22.81 -6.38 -9.45
C LYS A 100 23.63 -6.91 -8.29
N ALA A 101 24.95 -7.08 -8.47
CA ALA A 101 25.84 -7.60 -7.43
C ALA A 101 25.87 -6.69 -6.19
N VAL A 102 25.97 -5.37 -6.39
CA VAL A 102 25.99 -4.39 -5.29
C VAL A 102 24.67 -4.42 -4.53
N LYS A 103 23.54 -4.38 -5.24
CA LYS A 103 22.20 -4.43 -4.64
C LYS A 103 21.95 -5.75 -3.89
N LEU A 104 22.52 -6.86 -4.37
CA LEU A 104 22.45 -8.16 -3.70
C LEU A 104 23.25 -8.18 -2.39
N VAL A 105 24.44 -7.59 -2.39
CA VAL A 105 25.26 -7.47 -1.17
C VAL A 105 24.56 -6.60 -0.14
N GLU A 106 24.05 -5.43 -0.55
CA GLU A 106 23.26 -4.55 0.33
C GLU A 106 22.02 -5.25 0.87
N ALA A 107 21.33 -6.04 0.03
CA ALA A 107 20.17 -6.79 0.44
C ALA A 107 20.51 -7.85 1.50
N LYS A 108 21.59 -8.62 1.29
CA LYS A 108 22.10 -9.59 2.27
C LYS A 108 22.44 -8.92 3.59
N GLN A 109 23.17 -7.81 3.55
CA GLN A 109 23.53 -7.06 4.75
C GLN A 109 22.30 -6.58 5.53
N LYS A 110 21.31 -6.03 4.83
CA LYS A 110 20.06 -5.59 5.44
C LYS A 110 19.26 -6.74 6.06
N LEU A 111 19.24 -7.90 5.42
CA LEU A 111 18.58 -9.08 5.98
C LEU A 111 19.28 -9.56 7.25
N GLU A 112 20.61 -9.48 7.29
CA GLU A 112 21.42 -9.83 8.47
C GLU A 112 21.18 -8.85 9.63
N GLU A 113 21.12 -7.54 9.38
CA GLU A 113 20.75 -6.54 10.39
C GLU A 113 19.36 -6.81 10.99
N VAL A 114 18.42 -7.24 10.14
CA VAL A 114 17.08 -7.62 10.57
C VAL A 114 17.10 -8.90 11.40
N ARG A 115 17.96 -9.88 11.08
CA ARG A 115 18.15 -11.09 11.89
C ARG A 115 18.65 -10.76 13.30
N LYS A 116 19.55 -9.79 13.44
CA LYS A 116 20.06 -9.31 14.75
C LYS A 116 18.97 -8.73 15.67
N LEU A 117 17.77 -8.43 15.16
CA LEU A 117 16.63 -8.04 15.99
C LEU A 117 16.09 -9.20 16.82
N LEU A 118 16.44 -10.45 16.47
CA LEU A 118 16.05 -11.67 17.16
C LEU A 118 17.01 -12.05 18.30
N GLU A 119 18.23 -11.51 18.30
CA GLU A 119 19.26 -11.68 19.33
C GLU A 119 19.08 -10.66 20.46
#